data_AF-E3M1X7-F1
#
_entry.id   AF-E3M1X7-F1
#
_cell.length_a   1.000
_cell.length_b   1.000
_cell.length_c   1.000
_cell.angle_alpha   90.00
_cell.angle_beta   90.00
_cell.angle_gamma   90.00
#
_symmetry.space_group_name_H-M   'P 1'
#
loop_
_entity.id
_entity.type
_entity.pdbx_description
1 polymer ?
#
loop_
_entity_poly.entity_id
_entity_poly.type
_entity_poly.pdbx_seq_one_letter_code
_entity_poly.pdbx_strand_id
1 'polypeptide(L)'
;MFFRVALLLLLAQAVLIESSKIHDILKKIGKRLPKKDNTELGLLETIVNDVDAYNGLSEEEQHKRKLETAEGMMHLFTRVSSNYHGDFNKAFTIIESLLEPDMTAEICGDGKKLNAYQFMKHLRQSSTLYYGRFVQSDYFDIFKTDRDTLHMITNFTQTDKNGLKVVFEYDIKMKTTVAKAFFFNTIQCFQYTTSYIFSITHVTQGGSCADNGLASFSNPELEGVDWMVDDIKELQTKPSAKLFFKLFTPAVVQNFEENANMIPKQWMGGINSSVTKITVCQEKIPDSVEYTEEAFRSWYLQFRLMWHPKKGAEDTYTLQILELKPDSIIARVTMKLQMGRKEDAPVHDWNFKFSGKNISGTWNFERIEVLCNPTVEYKDQSLNFIREVVARKFGDDLKERNNTEWYSTVAFIKDFTKHNNFEMTDCIKDTVQKITLYDLFKKDQEDVHGIKFTKYYIEEENIEFPAPDTATFRFKTASKPADASADQTEEKEHEWTFDIKWDQMDQFYYIEKMGIGCEKKWSFMGTVQNIFGR
;
A
#
# COMPACT_ATOMS: atom_id res chain seq x y z
N MET A 1 43.13 62.56 19.04
CA MET A 1 42.63 61.26 19.56
C MET A 1 41.11 61.22 19.74
N PHE A 2 40.46 62.34 20.10
CA PHE A 2 39.00 62.41 20.33
C PHE A 2 38.10 62.25 19.09
N PHE A 3 38.53 62.70 17.89
CA PHE A 3 37.69 62.61 16.68
C PHE A 3 37.45 61.19 16.16
N ARG A 4 38.41 60.26 16.34
CA ARG A 4 38.24 58.86 15.92
C ARG A 4 37.28 58.09 16.84
N VAL A 5 37.27 58.42 18.13
CA VAL A 5 36.35 57.83 19.11
C VAL A 5 34.91 58.33 18.90
N ALA A 6 34.76 59.61 18.56
CA ALA A 6 33.45 60.19 18.24
C ALA A 6 32.84 59.59 16.95
N LEU A 7 33.64 59.35 15.91
CA LEU A 7 33.18 58.73 14.67
C LEU A 7 32.79 57.25 14.86
N LEU A 8 33.54 56.52 15.70
CA LEU A 8 33.22 55.13 16.07
C LEU A 8 31.94 55.04 16.92
N LEU A 9 31.70 56.01 17.81
CA LEU A 9 30.45 56.10 18.58
C LEU A 9 29.25 56.45 17.71
N LEU A 10 29.43 57.33 16.71
CA LEU A 10 28.38 57.66 15.72
C LEU A 10 28.05 56.48 14.80
N LEU A 11 29.06 55.72 14.35
CA LEU A 11 28.85 54.49 13.56
C LEU A 11 28.23 53.37 14.42
N ALA A 12 28.61 53.23 15.69
CA ALA A 12 27.98 52.30 16.62
C ALA A 12 26.51 52.67 16.90
N GLN A 13 26.18 53.97 16.99
CA GLN A 13 24.80 54.43 17.10
C GLN A 13 24.00 54.21 15.81
N ALA A 14 24.60 54.38 14.63
CA ALA A 14 23.93 54.09 13.36
C ALA A 14 23.60 52.60 13.20
N VAL A 15 24.53 51.70 13.60
CA VAL A 15 24.32 50.25 13.60
C VAL A 15 23.27 49.82 14.65
N LEU A 16 23.17 50.53 15.78
CA LEU A 16 22.13 50.29 16.79
C LEU A 16 20.74 50.82 16.38
N ILE A 17 20.68 51.86 15.55
CA ILE A 17 19.41 52.41 15.02
C ILE A 17 18.89 51.56 13.86
N GLU A 18 19.76 51.02 13.01
CA GLU A 18 19.36 50.02 12.01
C GLU A 18 19.04 48.68 12.63
N SER A 19 19.75 48.25 13.69
CA SER A 19 19.38 47.03 14.40
C SER A 19 18.06 47.17 15.13
N SER A 20 17.68 48.34 15.66
CA SER A 20 16.36 48.53 16.27
C SER A 20 15.22 48.53 15.23
N LYS A 21 15.44 49.12 14.05
CA LYS A 21 14.49 49.01 12.92
C LYS A 21 14.40 47.59 12.37
N ILE A 22 15.53 46.88 12.25
CA ILE A 22 15.57 45.47 11.86
C ILE A 22 14.96 44.60 12.97
N HIS A 23 15.09 44.95 14.25
CA HIS A 23 14.49 44.24 15.37
C HIS A 23 12.98 44.50 15.49
N ASP A 24 12.50 45.69 15.11
CA ASP A 24 11.08 45.99 14.99
C ASP A 24 10.45 45.39 13.73
N ILE A 25 11.21 45.29 12.63
CA ILE A 25 10.83 44.54 11.43
C ILE A 25 10.85 43.04 11.71
N LEU A 26 11.83 42.51 12.45
CA LEU A 26 11.89 41.12 12.91
C LEU A 26 10.87 40.81 14.00
N LYS A 27 10.42 41.79 14.80
CA LYS A 27 9.24 41.64 15.69
C LYS A 27 7.92 41.73 14.92
N LYS A 28 7.89 42.37 13.75
CA LYS A 28 6.73 42.39 12.85
C LYS A 28 6.66 41.16 11.93
N ILE A 29 7.80 40.60 11.51
CA ILE A 29 7.93 39.32 10.80
C ILE A 29 7.85 38.14 11.80
N GLY A 30 8.32 38.37 13.02
CA GLY A 30 8.16 37.52 14.20
C GLY A 30 6.97 37.93 15.07
N LYS A 31 5.96 38.60 14.49
CA LYS A 31 4.60 38.34 14.94
C LYS A 31 4.41 36.88 14.60
N ARG A 32 4.71 36.02 15.57
CA ARG A 32 4.04 34.75 15.72
C ARG A 32 2.60 35.07 15.34
N LEU A 33 2.17 34.57 14.17
CA LEU A 33 0.79 34.20 13.99
C LEU A 33 0.38 33.67 15.35
N PRO A 34 -0.67 34.23 16.00
CA PRO A 34 -1.08 33.72 17.29
C PRO A 34 -1.00 32.21 17.15
N LYS A 35 -0.23 31.55 18.04
CA LYS A 35 -0.42 30.12 18.21
C LYS A 35 -1.93 30.02 18.31
N LYS A 36 -2.57 29.49 17.26
CA LYS A 36 -3.97 29.11 17.35
C LYS A 36 -3.86 28.08 18.46
N ASP A 37 -4.21 28.54 19.65
CA ASP A 37 -3.76 27.94 20.89
C ASP A 37 -4.21 26.48 20.87
N ASN A 38 -3.62 25.67 21.74
CA ASN A 38 -4.04 24.30 22.02
C ASN A 38 -5.53 24.14 22.41
N THR A 39 -6.35 25.20 22.30
CA THR A 39 -7.78 25.29 22.57
C THR A 39 -8.65 24.48 21.59
N GLU A 40 -8.24 24.30 20.33
CA GLU A 40 -9.09 23.64 19.31
C GLU A 40 -9.21 22.12 19.52
N LEU A 41 -8.13 21.44 19.93
CA LEU A 41 -8.19 20.04 20.37
C LEU A 41 -8.88 19.91 21.73
N GLY A 42 -8.85 20.98 22.53
CA GLY A 42 -9.55 21.08 23.82
C GLY A 42 -11.08 21.07 23.71
N LEU A 43 -11.64 21.31 22.51
CA LEU A 43 -13.09 21.24 22.26
C LEU A 43 -13.65 19.82 22.48
N LEU A 44 -12.85 18.80 22.19
CA LEU A 44 -13.16 17.40 22.49
C LEU A 44 -12.75 16.98 23.92
N GLU A 45 -11.80 17.70 24.54
CA GLU A 45 -11.36 17.43 25.93
C GLU A 45 -12.32 17.99 26.99
N THR A 46 -13.29 18.86 26.62
CA THR A 46 -14.20 19.53 27.57
C THR A 46 -15.44 18.70 27.95
N ILE A 47 -15.50 17.43 27.59
CA ILE A 47 -16.76 16.68 27.46
C ILE A 47 -17.23 16.06 28.79
N VAL A 48 -18.55 16.17 29.05
CA VAL A 48 -19.28 15.52 30.15
C VAL A 48 -19.11 14.01 30.01
N ASN A 49 -18.37 13.40 30.93
CA ASN A 49 -17.96 11.98 30.89
C ASN A 49 -19.11 10.98 31.16
N ASP A 50 -20.35 11.44 31.17
CA ASP A 50 -21.51 10.67 31.63
C ASP A 50 -22.68 10.86 30.66
N VAL A 51 -23.10 9.75 30.04
CA VAL A 51 -24.27 9.68 29.16
C VAL A 51 -25.53 10.11 29.91
N ASP A 52 -25.63 9.80 31.21
CA ASP A 52 -26.77 10.20 32.03
C ASP A 52 -26.78 11.72 32.26
N ALA A 53 -25.61 12.34 32.39
CA ALA A 53 -25.49 13.79 32.50
C ALA A 53 -25.74 14.49 31.15
N TYR A 54 -25.28 13.93 30.03
CA TYR A 54 -25.69 14.36 28.69
C TYR A 54 -27.22 14.23 28.52
N ASN A 55 -27.77 13.14 29.06
CA ASN A 55 -29.20 12.87 29.09
C ASN A 55 -30.00 13.76 30.06
N GLY A 56 -29.34 14.58 30.87
CA GLY A 56 -29.96 15.59 31.71
C GLY A 56 -30.03 16.98 31.07
N LEU A 57 -29.28 17.22 29.98
CA LEU A 57 -29.17 18.53 29.34
C LEU A 57 -30.45 18.94 28.59
N SER A 58 -30.67 20.24 28.43
CA SER A 58 -31.70 20.78 27.53
C SER A 58 -31.42 20.45 26.06
N GLU A 59 -32.42 20.53 25.19
CA GLU A 59 -32.23 20.33 23.74
C GLU A 59 -31.22 21.34 23.14
N GLU A 60 -31.24 22.59 23.61
CA GLU A 60 -30.32 23.64 23.15
C GLU A 60 -28.87 23.33 23.56
N GLU A 61 -28.64 22.88 24.79
CA GLU A 61 -27.32 22.49 25.27
C GLU A 61 -26.78 21.23 24.57
N GLN A 62 -27.65 20.25 24.31
CA GLN A 62 -27.28 19.06 23.54
C GLN A 62 -26.89 19.42 22.11
N HIS A 63 -27.67 20.30 21.46
CA HIS A 63 -27.39 20.78 20.12
C HIS A 63 -26.06 21.53 20.07
N LYS A 64 -25.82 22.43 21.04
CA LYS A 64 -24.51 23.09 21.19
C LYS A 64 -23.38 22.07 21.32
N ARG A 65 -23.57 20.98 22.07
CA ARG A 65 -22.52 19.97 22.25
C ARG A 65 -22.25 19.16 20.99
N LYS A 66 -23.29 18.89 20.20
CA LYS A 66 -23.15 18.29 18.86
C LYS A 66 -22.35 19.17 17.92
N LEU A 67 -22.60 20.48 17.92
CA LEU A 67 -21.84 21.46 17.12
C LEU A 67 -20.35 21.50 17.53
N GLU A 68 -20.05 21.59 18.83
CA GLU A 68 -18.67 21.59 19.33
C GLU A 68 -17.94 20.27 19.00
N THR A 69 -18.65 19.14 19.07
CA THR A 69 -18.11 17.84 18.66
C THR A 69 -17.80 17.82 17.17
N ALA A 70 -18.73 18.31 16.33
CA ALA A 70 -18.55 18.35 14.88
C ALA A 70 -17.39 19.26 14.45
N GLU A 71 -17.24 20.44 15.07
CA GLU A 71 -16.10 21.34 14.85
C GLU A 71 -14.77 20.66 15.24
N GLY A 72 -14.74 19.97 16.39
CA GLY A 72 -13.59 19.19 16.83
C GLY A 72 -13.24 18.08 15.84
N MET A 73 -14.23 17.34 15.33
CA MET A 73 -14.04 16.29 14.34
C MET A 73 -13.47 16.82 13.01
N MET A 74 -13.99 17.93 12.49
CA MET A 74 -13.42 18.59 11.30
C MET A 74 -11.93 18.87 11.50
N HIS A 75 -11.55 19.47 12.64
CA HIS A 75 -10.15 19.75 12.93
C HIS A 75 -9.30 18.48 13.04
N LEU A 76 -9.81 17.41 13.65
CA LEU A 76 -9.10 16.13 13.70
C LEU A 76 -8.84 15.57 12.30
N PHE A 77 -9.87 15.48 11.46
CA PHE A 77 -9.78 14.94 10.10
C PHE A 77 -8.84 15.76 9.21
N THR A 78 -8.88 17.09 9.33
CA THR A 78 -7.92 18.00 8.69
C THR A 78 -6.48 17.75 9.15
N ARG A 79 -6.25 17.51 10.44
CA ARG A 79 -4.90 17.31 10.98
C ARG A 79 -4.32 15.94 10.64
N VAL A 80 -5.15 14.90 10.58
CA VAL A 80 -4.69 13.55 10.17
C VAL A 80 -4.50 13.41 8.66
N SER A 81 -4.99 14.35 7.85
CA SER A 81 -4.82 14.28 6.40
C SER A 81 -3.36 14.48 5.94
N SER A 82 -2.43 14.89 6.83
CA SER A 82 -1.01 14.99 6.51
C SER A 82 -0.12 14.66 7.71
N ASN A 83 0.86 13.76 7.52
CA ASN A 83 1.85 13.43 8.55
C ASN A 83 2.86 14.57 8.81
N TYR A 84 2.91 15.59 7.95
CA TYR A 84 3.69 16.81 8.16
C TYR A 84 3.01 17.80 9.11
N HIS A 85 1.75 17.58 9.47
CA HIS A 85 1.06 18.41 10.45
C HIS A 85 1.65 18.16 11.85
N GLY A 86 2.01 19.22 12.59
CA GLY A 86 2.66 19.08 13.90
C GLY A 86 1.85 18.29 14.94
N ASP A 87 0.52 18.31 14.81
CA ASP A 87 -0.42 17.58 15.67
C ASP A 87 -0.91 16.24 15.10
N PHE A 88 -0.32 15.74 14.01
CA PHE A 88 -0.77 14.51 13.34
C PHE A 88 -0.95 13.34 14.32
N ASN A 89 0.08 13.03 15.11
CA ASN A 89 0.03 11.90 16.04
C ASN A 89 -1.06 12.08 17.11
N LYS A 90 -1.23 13.29 17.65
CA LYS A 90 -2.28 13.56 18.65
C LYS A 90 -3.66 13.41 18.02
N ALA A 91 -3.89 13.96 16.83
CA ALA A 91 -5.17 13.83 16.14
C ALA A 91 -5.48 12.38 15.75
N PHE A 92 -4.47 11.64 15.28
CA PHE A 92 -4.57 10.23 14.91
C PHE A 92 -4.99 9.37 16.09
N THR A 93 -4.35 9.52 17.25
CA THR A 93 -4.70 8.78 18.47
C THR A 93 -6.10 9.13 18.99
N ILE A 94 -6.54 10.38 18.85
CA ILE A 94 -7.90 10.76 19.26
C ILE A 94 -8.94 10.10 18.35
N ILE A 95 -8.75 10.16 17.02
CA ILE A 95 -9.65 9.46 16.09
C ILE A 95 -9.70 7.97 16.43
N GLU A 96 -8.54 7.33 16.65
CA GLU A 96 -8.46 5.91 17.02
C GLU A 96 -9.29 5.58 18.27
N SER A 97 -9.24 6.44 19.29
CA SER A 97 -10.02 6.28 20.53
C SER A 97 -11.53 6.54 20.38
N LEU A 98 -11.94 7.19 19.29
CA LEU A 98 -13.34 7.49 18.99
C LEU A 98 -14.02 6.41 18.15
N LEU A 99 -13.28 5.44 17.58
CA LEU A 99 -13.86 4.40 16.74
C LEU A 99 -14.56 3.32 17.56
N GLU A 100 -15.83 3.04 17.25
CA GLU A 100 -16.48 1.82 17.76
C GLU A 100 -15.84 0.56 17.16
N PRO A 101 -15.76 -0.57 17.90
CA PRO A 101 -15.20 -1.82 17.39
C PRO A 101 -15.87 -2.34 16.12
N ASP A 102 -17.16 -2.09 15.95
CA ASP A 102 -17.98 -2.51 14.80
C ASP A 102 -18.19 -1.40 13.77
N MET A 103 -17.43 -0.29 13.84
CA MET A 103 -17.53 0.78 12.87
C MET A 103 -17.28 0.29 11.45
N THR A 104 -17.95 0.93 10.48
CA THR A 104 -17.71 0.67 9.05
C THR A 104 -17.37 1.96 8.30
N ALA A 105 -16.36 1.89 7.43
CA ALA A 105 -15.95 3.01 6.61
C ALA A 105 -15.98 2.66 5.12
N GLU A 106 -16.36 3.61 4.28
CA GLU A 106 -16.35 3.47 2.82
C GLU A 106 -15.55 4.62 2.22
N ILE A 107 -14.61 4.30 1.34
CA ILE A 107 -13.69 5.29 0.77
C ILE A 107 -13.93 5.40 -0.74
N CYS A 108 -14.39 6.57 -1.18
CA CYS A 108 -14.51 6.93 -2.59
C CYS A 108 -15.40 6.00 -3.43
N GLY A 109 -16.50 5.54 -2.82
CA GLY A 109 -17.56 4.79 -3.51
C GLY A 109 -17.09 3.49 -4.17
N ASP A 110 -16.03 2.88 -3.65
CA ASP A 110 -15.48 1.63 -4.18
C ASP A 110 -16.30 0.38 -3.78
N GLY A 111 -17.36 0.58 -2.99
CA GLY A 111 -18.24 -0.47 -2.46
C GLY A 111 -17.58 -1.37 -1.42
N LYS A 112 -16.30 -1.14 -1.06
CA LYS A 112 -15.59 -1.91 -0.04
C LYS A 112 -15.76 -1.25 1.32
N LYS A 113 -16.20 -2.05 2.29
CA LYS A 113 -16.31 -1.62 3.68
C LYS A 113 -15.03 -1.95 4.43
N LEU A 114 -14.41 -0.93 5.02
CA LEU A 114 -13.28 -1.04 5.92
C LEU A 114 -13.77 -1.13 7.36
N ASN A 115 -13.17 -2.01 8.15
CA ASN A 115 -13.33 -1.98 9.60
C ASN A 115 -12.44 -0.89 10.25
N ALA A 116 -12.55 -0.70 11.57
CA ALA A 116 -11.76 0.28 12.31
C ALA A 116 -10.25 0.20 12.03
N TYR A 117 -9.69 -1.01 12.05
CA TYR A 117 -8.27 -1.24 11.81
C TYR A 117 -7.85 -0.83 10.40
N GLN A 118 -8.60 -1.26 9.39
CA GLN A 118 -8.34 -0.93 7.98
C GLN A 118 -8.53 0.57 7.69
N PHE A 119 -9.49 1.22 8.35
CA PHE A 119 -9.70 2.65 8.25
C PHE A 119 -8.55 3.46 8.86
N MET A 120 -8.07 3.11 10.05
CA MET A 120 -6.90 3.75 10.64
C MET A 120 -5.63 3.53 9.82
N LYS A 121 -5.47 2.31 9.26
CA LYS A 121 -4.40 2.01 8.29
C LYS A 121 -4.49 2.95 7.08
N HIS A 122 -5.67 3.10 6.48
CA HIS A 122 -5.91 4.03 5.38
C HIS A 122 -5.56 5.48 5.73
N LEU A 123 -6.05 6.01 6.86
CA LEU A 123 -5.75 7.39 7.29
C LEU A 123 -4.25 7.63 7.43
N ARG A 124 -3.54 6.72 8.10
CA ARG A 124 -2.08 6.83 8.26
C ARG A 124 -1.38 6.85 6.91
N GLN A 125 -1.77 5.95 6.02
CA GLN A 125 -1.14 5.80 4.70
C GLN A 125 -1.42 7.01 3.79
N SER A 126 -2.67 7.45 3.71
CA SER A 126 -3.07 8.62 2.93
C SER A 126 -2.36 9.89 3.40
N SER A 127 -2.14 10.04 4.71
CA SER A 127 -1.47 11.21 5.29
C SER A 127 -0.04 11.46 4.74
N THR A 128 0.61 10.43 4.21
CA THR A 128 1.96 10.54 3.64
C THR A 128 1.98 11.24 2.28
N LEU A 129 0.82 11.44 1.64
CA LEU A 129 0.68 11.95 0.27
C LEU A 129 0.50 13.46 0.20
N TYR A 130 0.28 14.13 1.33
CA TYR A 130 -0.11 15.54 1.39
C TYR A 130 0.89 16.38 2.17
N TYR A 131 1.11 17.63 1.74
CA TYR A 131 1.85 18.60 2.54
C TYR A 131 0.98 19.13 3.68
N GLY A 132 1.55 19.27 4.88
CA GLY A 132 0.85 19.80 6.06
C GLY A 132 0.62 21.32 6.02
N ARG A 133 0.43 21.90 4.83
CA ARG A 133 0.14 23.33 4.71
C ARG A 133 -1.27 23.62 5.18
N PHE A 134 -1.47 24.84 5.67
CA PHE A 134 -2.76 25.35 6.12
C PHE A 134 -3.84 25.08 5.07
N VAL A 135 -4.94 24.49 5.53
CA VAL A 135 -6.13 24.27 4.72
C VAL A 135 -6.57 25.58 4.08
N GLN A 136 -6.91 25.52 2.79
CA GLN A 136 -7.38 26.68 2.02
C GLN A 136 -8.87 26.99 2.27
N SER A 137 -9.67 25.99 2.65
CA SER A 137 -11.09 26.10 2.97
C SER A 137 -11.53 24.93 3.85
N ASP A 138 -12.20 25.21 4.96
CA ASP A 138 -12.82 24.23 5.87
C ASP A 138 -14.32 24.53 5.94
N TYR A 139 -15.16 23.49 5.89
CA TYR A 139 -16.61 23.58 6.12
C TYR A 139 -17.10 22.37 6.91
N PHE A 140 -18.09 22.56 7.76
CA PHE A 140 -18.85 21.49 8.39
C PHE A 140 -20.31 21.87 8.56
N ASP A 141 -21.17 20.84 8.62
CA ASP A 141 -22.57 20.97 8.97
C ASP A 141 -23.04 19.73 9.75
N ILE A 142 -24.14 19.84 10.47
CA ILE A 142 -24.76 18.73 11.19
C ILE A 142 -26.22 18.54 10.79
N PHE A 143 -26.60 17.29 10.55
CA PHE A 143 -27.99 16.94 10.27
C PHE A 143 -28.81 16.91 11.55
N LYS A 144 -30.09 17.27 11.42
CA LYS A 144 -31.06 17.06 12.49
C LYS A 144 -31.23 15.57 12.75
N THR A 145 -30.85 15.17 13.95
CA THR A 145 -30.74 13.77 14.40
C THR A 145 -31.44 13.59 15.75
N ASP A 146 -31.69 12.34 16.14
CA ASP A 146 -32.18 12.04 17.49
C ASP A 146 -31.12 12.40 18.54
N ARG A 147 -31.49 12.33 19.82
CA ARG A 147 -30.60 12.69 20.94
C ARG A 147 -29.24 11.99 20.89
N ASP A 148 -29.25 10.68 20.64
CA ASP A 148 -28.11 9.79 20.86
C ASP A 148 -27.24 9.65 19.60
N THR A 149 -27.58 10.37 18.53
CA THR A 149 -26.88 10.33 17.25
C THR A 149 -26.36 11.70 16.87
N LEU A 150 -25.16 11.75 16.31
CA LEU A 150 -24.61 12.91 15.62
C LEU A 150 -24.29 12.48 14.19
N HIS A 151 -24.90 13.14 13.22
CA HIS A 151 -24.57 12.96 11.81
C HIS A 151 -24.06 14.29 11.30
N MET A 152 -22.80 14.31 10.86
CA MET A 152 -22.13 15.51 10.38
C MET A 152 -21.53 15.27 9.00
N ILE A 153 -21.39 16.35 8.26
CA ILE A 153 -20.58 16.41 7.06
C ILE A 153 -19.47 17.43 7.26
N THR A 154 -18.31 17.17 6.67
CA THR A 154 -17.21 18.12 6.62
C THR A 154 -16.45 18.00 5.31
N ASN A 155 -15.96 19.12 4.81
CA ASN A 155 -15.04 19.13 3.69
C ASN A 155 -13.87 20.07 3.91
N PHE A 156 -12.75 19.72 3.30
CA PHE A 156 -11.56 20.55 3.28
C PHE A 156 -10.70 20.26 2.05
N THR A 157 -9.85 21.22 1.69
CA THR A 157 -8.95 21.08 0.53
C THR A 157 -7.49 21.00 0.96
N GLN A 158 -6.78 20.02 0.39
CA GLN A 158 -5.33 19.87 0.52
C GLN A 158 -4.65 19.95 -0.86
N THR A 159 -3.33 20.10 -0.84
CA THR A 159 -2.51 19.92 -2.03
C THR A 159 -1.59 18.73 -1.83
N ASP A 160 -1.70 17.76 -2.73
CA ASP A 160 -0.89 16.55 -2.69
C ASP A 160 0.58 16.86 -3.05
N LYS A 161 1.45 15.87 -2.87
CA LYS A 161 2.87 16.06 -3.17
C LYS A 161 3.14 16.27 -4.68
N ASN A 162 2.21 15.91 -5.58
CA ASN A 162 2.30 16.12 -7.03
C ASN A 162 1.84 17.54 -7.44
N GLY A 163 1.32 18.34 -6.52
CA GLY A 163 0.79 19.67 -6.79
C GLY A 163 -0.68 19.70 -7.20
N LEU A 164 -1.38 18.56 -7.12
CA LEU A 164 -2.82 18.46 -7.35
C LEU A 164 -3.58 19.00 -6.14
N LYS A 165 -4.59 19.85 -6.37
CA LYS A 165 -5.57 20.19 -5.33
C LYS A 165 -6.57 19.06 -5.17
N VAL A 166 -6.73 18.57 -3.95
CA VAL A 166 -7.59 17.45 -3.60
C VAL A 166 -8.59 17.92 -2.55
N VAL A 167 -9.87 17.72 -2.83
CA VAL A 167 -10.97 17.94 -1.89
C VAL A 167 -11.23 16.64 -1.15
N PHE A 168 -11.28 16.72 0.18
CA PHE A 168 -11.76 15.68 1.05
C PHE A 168 -13.17 16.02 1.49
N GLU A 169 -14.08 15.06 1.38
CA GLU A 169 -15.43 15.15 1.93
C GLU A 169 -15.63 13.96 2.86
N TYR A 170 -16.15 14.20 4.05
CA TYR A 170 -16.47 13.17 5.02
C TYR A 170 -17.92 13.32 5.47
N ASP A 171 -18.69 12.24 5.35
CA ASP A 171 -19.95 12.02 6.08
C ASP A 171 -19.63 11.12 7.28
N ILE A 172 -19.90 11.61 8.48
CA ILE A 172 -19.55 10.93 9.73
C ILE A 172 -20.80 10.76 10.57
N LYS A 173 -21.09 9.52 10.96
CA LYS A 173 -22.17 9.18 11.89
C LYS A 173 -21.58 8.66 13.19
N MET A 174 -21.98 9.29 14.28
CA MET A 174 -21.54 8.99 15.63
C MET A 174 -22.74 8.67 16.51
N LYS A 175 -22.51 7.88 17.56
CA LYS A 175 -23.50 7.57 18.59
C LYS A 175 -22.95 7.86 19.96
N THR A 176 -23.83 8.13 20.92
CA THR A 176 -23.40 8.33 22.30
C THR A 176 -22.74 7.07 22.85
N THR A 177 -21.52 7.21 23.37
CA THR A 177 -20.71 6.12 23.90
C THR A 177 -21.27 5.68 25.25
N VAL A 178 -21.97 4.54 25.28
CA VAL A 178 -22.25 3.87 26.56
C VAL A 178 -20.92 3.32 27.05
N ALA A 179 -20.32 3.94 28.07
CA ALA A 179 -19.03 3.51 28.61
C ALA A 179 -19.07 2.05 29.06
N LYS A 180 -18.67 1.12 28.18
CA LYS A 180 -18.18 -0.20 28.60
C LYS A 180 -16.75 -0.01 29.06
N ALA A 181 -16.61 0.43 30.31
CA ALA A 181 -15.39 0.21 31.06
C ALA A 181 -15.20 -1.31 31.27
N PHE A 182 -14.67 -2.01 30.26
CA PHE A 182 -14.15 -3.36 30.42
C PHE A 182 -12.63 -3.35 30.25
N PHE A 183 -11.98 -3.30 31.41
CA PHE A 183 -10.58 -3.66 31.63
C PHE A 183 -10.22 -4.94 30.87
N PHE A 184 -9.23 -4.88 29.98
CA PHE A 184 -8.30 -5.99 29.81
C PHE A 184 -6.97 -5.60 30.44
N ASN A 185 -6.78 -6.12 31.66
CA ASN A 185 -5.49 -6.19 32.34
C ASN A 185 -4.53 -7.01 31.47
N THR A 186 -3.63 -6.39 30.73
CA THR A 186 -2.20 -6.72 30.75
C THR A 186 -1.42 -5.59 30.06
N ILE A 187 -0.36 -5.12 30.72
CA ILE A 187 0.59 -4.06 30.30
C ILE A 187 0.16 -2.64 30.71
N GLN A 188 0.78 -2.24 31.81
CA GLN A 188 0.73 -0.95 32.47
C GLN A 188 1.37 0.13 31.59
N CYS A 189 0.61 0.72 30.68
CA CYS A 189 0.95 1.99 30.03
C CYS A 189 -0.20 2.99 30.29
N PHE A 190 0.16 4.13 30.89
CA PHE A 190 -0.67 5.29 31.26
C PHE A 190 -1.97 5.44 30.44
N GLN A 191 -3.11 4.99 31.00
CA GLN A 191 -4.44 5.26 30.46
C GLN A 191 -4.83 6.71 30.74
N TYR A 192 -4.78 7.57 29.73
CA TYR A 192 -5.64 8.74 29.69
C TYR A 192 -7.06 8.23 29.38
N THR A 193 -7.89 8.08 30.41
CA THR A 193 -9.33 7.83 30.25
C THR A 193 -10.02 9.12 29.81
N THR A 194 -9.75 9.59 28.59
CA THR A 194 -10.59 10.59 27.94
C THR A 194 -11.82 9.86 27.40
N SER A 195 -12.93 9.92 28.12
CA SER A 195 -14.22 9.44 27.60
C SER A 195 -14.87 10.54 26.78
N TYR A 196 -15.09 10.27 25.50
CA TYR A 196 -15.86 11.15 24.62
C TYR A 196 -17.34 10.77 24.69
N ILE A 197 -18.25 11.75 24.56
CA ILE A 197 -19.70 11.47 24.55
C ILE A 197 -20.07 10.70 23.30
N PHE A 198 -19.44 10.97 22.16
CA PHE A 198 -19.78 10.39 20.87
C PHE A 198 -18.65 9.51 20.36
N SER A 199 -18.99 8.31 19.90
CA SER A 199 -18.09 7.42 19.14
C SER A 199 -18.51 7.34 17.68
N ILE A 200 -17.54 7.25 16.78
CA ILE A 200 -17.72 7.07 15.34
C ILE A 200 -18.20 5.65 15.07
N THR A 201 -19.33 5.54 14.37
CA THR A 201 -19.93 4.27 13.92
C THR A 201 -19.81 4.10 12.41
N HIS A 202 -19.89 5.20 11.65
CA HIS A 202 -19.79 5.15 10.20
C HIS A 202 -19.00 6.35 9.67
N VAL A 203 -18.17 6.11 8.65
CA VAL A 203 -17.46 7.14 7.89
C VAL A 203 -17.62 6.86 6.41
N THR A 204 -18.08 7.84 5.63
CA THR A 204 -18.00 7.79 4.17
C THR A 204 -17.09 8.92 3.72
N GLN A 205 -15.99 8.58 3.04
CA GLN A 205 -15.08 9.55 2.44
C GLN A 205 -15.39 9.71 0.95
N GLY A 206 -15.57 10.94 0.50
CA GLY A 206 -15.76 11.34 -0.89
C GLY A 206 -14.78 12.43 -1.35
N GLY A 207 -15.26 13.33 -2.20
CA GLY A 207 -14.50 14.44 -2.77
C GLY A 207 -13.75 14.07 -4.05
N SER A 208 -12.50 14.55 -4.19
CA SER A 208 -11.74 14.37 -5.43
C SER A 208 -11.24 12.94 -5.65
N CYS A 209 -11.15 12.12 -4.60
CA CYS A 209 -10.79 10.70 -4.69
C CYS A 209 -9.55 10.42 -5.56
N ALA A 210 -8.52 11.26 -5.39
CA ALA A 210 -7.32 11.25 -6.21
C ALA A 210 -6.46 9.98 -6.02
N ASP A 211 -6.62 9.30 -4.89
CA ASP A 211 -5.74 8.20 -4.47
C ASP A 211 -6.43 6.83 -4.53
N ASN A 212 -7.74 6.75 -4.28
CA ASN A 212 -8.53 5.52 -4.27
C ASN A 212 -9.93 5.73 -4.87
N GLY A 213 -10.60 4.64 -5.25
CA GLY A 213 -12.00 4.65 -5.72
C GLY A 213 -12.23 5.37 -7.04
N LEU A 214 -13.47 5.47 -7.50
CA LEU A 214 -13.78 6.31 -8.67
C LEU A 214 -13.78 7.78 -8.21
N ALA A 215 -13.33 8.71 -9.06
CA ALA A 215 -13.64 10.13 -8.78
C ALA A 215 -15.15 10.26 -8.87
N SER A 216 -15.78 10.28 -7.72
CA SER A 216 -17.23 10.34 -7.55
C SER A 216 -17.48 11.26 -6.37
N PHE A 217 -18.11 12.39 -6.66
CA PHE A 217 -18.68 13.25 -5.63
C PHE A 217 -19.81 12.44 -4.97
N SER A 218 -19.68 12.14 -3.69
CA SER A 218 -20.59 11.25 -2.98
C SER A 218 -21.53 12.04 -2.09
N ASN A 219 -22.44 12.81 -2.71
CA ASN A 219 -23.78 13.05 -2.15
C ASN A 219 -24.75 13.50 -3.26
N PRO A 220 -25.80 12.73 -3.59
CA PRO A 220 -26.88 13.16 -4.49
C PRO A 220 -27.63 14.40 -3.99
N GLU A 221 -27.59 14.70 -2.69
CA GLU A 221 -28.15 15.95 -2.13
C GLU A 221 -27.24 17.17 -2.35
N LEU A 222 -26.01 16.97 -2.85
CA LEU A 222 -25.04 17.99 -3.24
C LEU A 222 -24.74 17.93 -4.75
N GLU A 223 -25.75 17.59 -5.56
CA GLU A 223 -25.70 17.60 -7.03
C GLU A 223 -25.28 18.98 -7.56
N GLY A 224 -24.08 19.07 -8.14
CA GLY A 224 -23.61 20.30 -8.78
C GLY A 224 -22.39 20.20 -9.70
N VAL A 225 -21.81 19.02 -9.92
CA VAL A 225 -20.55 18.90 -10.70
C VAL A 225 -20.61 17.75 -11.71
N ASP A 226 -21.64 17.75 -12.56
CA ASP A 226 -21.77 16.81 -13.69
C ASP A 226 -20.71 17.06 -14.80
N TRP A 227 -20.17 18.29 -14.89
CA TRP A 227 -19.27 18.72 -15.96
C TRP A 227 -17.87 18.09 -15.92
N MET A 228 -17.37 17.65 -14.75
CA MET A 228 -16.05 17.01 -14.65
C MET A 228 -16.03 15.55 -15.14
N VAL A 229 -17.16 14.82 -15.07
CA VAL A 229 -17.23 13.41 -15.53
C VAL A 229 -17.15 13.34 -17.06
N ASP A 230 -17.80 14.28 -17.74
CA ASP A 230 -17.70 14.45 -19.19
C ASP A 230 -16.30 14.91 -19.62
N ASP A 231 -15.68 15.83 -18.87
CA ASP A 231 -14.30 16.26 -19.10
C ASP A 231 -13.31 15.09 -18.97
N ILE A 232 -13.42 14.23 -17.94
CA ILE A 232 -12.49 13.09 -17.75
C ILE A 232 -12.56 12.11 -18.93
N LYS A 233 -13.77 11.79 -19.44
CA LYS A 233 -13.93 10.94 -20.62
C LYS A 233 -13.33 11.59 -21.87
N GLU A 234 -13.51 12.90 -22.05
CA GLU A 234 -12.89 13.61 -23.17
C GLU A 234 -11.36 13.63 -23.05
N LEU A 235 -10.82 13.86 -21.85
CA LEU A 235 -9.39 13.88 -21.57
C LEU A 235 -8.71 12.54 -21.88
N GLN A 236 -9.39 11.41 -21.60
CA GLN A 236 -8.91 10.07 -21.98
C GLN A 236 -8.75 9.89 -23.50
N THR A 237 -9.47 10.65 -24.32
CA THR A 237 -9.35 10.56 -25.78
C THR A 237 -8.12 11.27 -26.34
N LYS A 238 -7.48 12.16 -25.56
CA LYS A 238 -6.33 12.96 -26.00
C LYS A 238 -5.11 12.06 -26.30
N PRO A 239 -4.26 12.41 -27.28
CA PRO A 239 -3.11 11.60 -27.66
C PRO A 239 -2.17 11.25 -26.50
N SER A 240 -1.92 12.20 -25.59
CA SER A 240 -1.06 11.98 -24.41
C SER A 240 -1.67 10.97 -23.44
N ALA A 241 -2.97 11.05 -23.16
CA ALA A 241 -3.65 10.08 -22.30
C ALA A 241 -3.63 8.67 -22.93
N LYS A 242 -3.87 8.58 -24.24
CA LYS A 242 -3.75 7.32 -25.00
C LYS A 242 -2.33 6.75 -24.96
N LEU A 243 -1.30 7.58 -25.01
CA LEU A 243 0.09 7.15 -24.89
C LEU A 243 0.34 6.47 -23.54
N PHE A 244 -0.01 7.14 -22.43
CA PHE A 244 0.18 6.57 -21.10
C PHE A 244 -0.66 5.30 -20.89
N PHE A 245 -1.92 5.29 -21.33
CA PHE A 245 -2.75 4.09 -21.26
C PHE A 245 -2.07 2.91 -21.98
N LYS A 246 -1.58 3.10 -23.20
CA LYS A 246 -0.85 2.06 -23.96
C LYS A 246 0.43 1.57 -23.28
N LEU A 247 1.10 2.38 -22.47
CA LEU A 247 2.27 1.93 -21.69
C LEU A 247 1.86 0.92 -20.62
N PHE A 248 0.75 1.20 -19.92
CA PHE A 248 0.22 0.34 -18.87
C PHE A 248 -0.66 -0.80 -19.41
N THR A 249 -1.09 -0.76 -20.66
CA THR A 249 -1.83 -1.83 -21.35
C THR A 249 -1.26 -2.09 -22.76
N PRO A 250 -0.04 -2.64 -22.89
CA PRO A 250 0.56 -2.83 -24.20
C PRO A 250 -0.23 -3.83 -25.04
N ALA A 251 -0.32 -3.59 -26.36
CA ALA A 251 -1.01 -4.50 -27.28
C ALA A 251 -0.44 -5.94 -27.24
N VAL A 252 0.84 -6.10 -26.93
CA VAL A 252 1.48 -7.43 -26.74
C VAL A 252 0.93 -8.17 -25.51
N VAL A 253 0.45 -7.46 -24.49
CA VAL A 253 -0.21 -8.07 -23.34
C VAL A 253 -1.67 -8.41 -23.66
N GLN A 254 -2.31 -7.63 -24.54
CA GLN A 254 -3.69 -7.86 -24.98
C GLN A 254 -3.83 -8.99 -26.02
N ASN A 255 -2.85 -9.16 -26.90
CA ASN A 255 -2.96 -10.02 -28.08
C ASN A 255 -2.38 -11.43 -27.93
N PHE A 256 -1.64 -11.70 -26.85
CA PHE A 256 -1.05 -13.02 -26.60
C PHE A 256 -1.74 -13.59 -25.35
N GLU A 257 -2.62 -14.57 -25.54
CA GLU A 257 -3.40 -15.20 -24.45
C GLU A 257 -2.52 -15.72 -23.30
N GLU A 258 -1.28 -16.15 -23.61
CA GLU A 258 -0.28 -16.56 -22.63
C GLU A 258 0.27 -15.39 -21.78
N ASN A 259 0.32 -14.17 -22.34
CA ASN A 259 0.83 -12.97 -21.66
C ASN A 259 -0.26 -12.11 -21.01
N ALA A 260 -1.54 -12.35 -21.31
CA ALA A 260 -2.66 -11.60 -20.75
C ALA A 260 -2.77 -11.74 -19.21
N ASN A 261 -2.17 -12.79 -18.65
CA ASN A 261 -2.08 -13.02 -17.21
C ASN A 261 -0.84 -12.40 -16.55
N MET A 262 -0.01 -11.65 -17.27
CA MET A 262 1.18 -11.00 -16.72
C MET A 262 0.99 -9.50 -16.59
N ILE A 263 1.39 -8.96 -15.44
CA ILE A 263 1.45 -7.52 -15.23
C ILE A 263 2.52 -6.90 -16.17
N PRO A 264 2.19 -5.85 -16.96
CA PRO A 264 3.10 -5.23 -17.93
C PRO A 264 4.36 -4.67 -17.31
N LYS A 265 5.50 -4.82 -17.98
CA LYS A 265 6.81 -4.26 -17.54
C LYS A 265 7.35 -3.15 -18.44
N GLN A 266 6.75 -2.97 -19.62
CA GLN A 266 7.25 -2.09 -20.68
C GLN A 266 7.25 -0.62 -20.26
N TRP A 267 6.27 -0.19 -19.46
CA TRP A 267 6.17 1.18 -18.98
C TRP A 267 7.35 1.60 -18.09
N MET A 268 8.04 0.65 -17.43
CA MET A 268 9.25 0.94 -16.66
C MET A 268 10.41 1.45 -17.52
N GLY A 269 10.36 1.30 -18.85
CA GLY A 269 11.32 1.89 -19.76
C GLY A 269 11.25 3.42 -19.82
N GLY A 270 10.14 4.02 -19.37
CA GLY A 270 9.98 5.48 -19.30
C GLY A 270 10.54 6.12 -18.03
N ILE A 271 11.08 5.34 -17.09
CA ILE A 271 11.68 5.83 -15.85
C ILE A 271 13.07 6.39 -16.17
N ASN A 272 13.34 7.59 -15.69
CA ASN A 272 14.65 8.23 -15.81
C ASN A 272 15.16 8.57 -14.40
N SER A 273 16.12 7.82 -13.88
CA SER A 273 16.73 8.02 -12.55
C SER A 273 17.22 9.44 -12.24
N SER A 274 17.52 10.27 -13.25
CA SER A 274 17.96 11.65 -13.03
C SER A 274 16.81 12.62 -12.76
N VAL A 275 15.57 12.24 -13.06
CA VAL A 275 14.39 13.13 -13.02
C VAL A 275 13.23 12.52 -12.23
N THR A 276 13.00 11.23 -12.39
CA THR A 276 11.86 10.52 -11.82
C THR A 276 12.06 10.28 -10.33
N LYS A 277 11.15 10.82 -9.51
CA LYS A 277 11.04 10.46 -8.09
C LYS A 277 10.09 9.29 -7.94
N ILE A 278 10.48 8.29 -7.15
CA ILE A 278 9.68 7.08 -6.97
C ILE A 278 9.44 6.87 -5.49
N THR A 279 8.19 6.67 -5.10
CA THR A 279 7.83 6.24 -3.75
C THR A 279 7.00 4.98 -3.83
N VAL A 280 7.27 4.05 -2.91
CA VAL A 280 6.47 2.84 -2.74
C VAL A 280 5.99 2.79 -1.31
N CYS A 281 4.68 2.60 -1.14
CA CYS A 281 4.13 2.37 0.17
C CYS A 281 4.72 1.11 0.80
N GLN A 282 5.18 1.23 2.04
CA GLN A 282 5.60 0.09 2.86
C GLN A 282 4.69 -0.05 4.07
N GLU A 283 4.29 -1.29 4.36
CA GLU A 283 3.48 -1.61 5.52
C GLU A 283 4.21 -1.27 6.83
N LYS A 284 3.48 -0.71 7.80
CA LYS A 284 3.96 -0.30 9.14
C LYS A 284 5.08 0.76 9.12
N ILE A 285 5.40 1.33 7.95
CA ILE A 285 6.30 2.47 7.84
C ILE A 285 5.46 3.76 7.72
N PRO A 286 5.61 4.70 8.66
CA PRO A 286 4.79 5.91 8.70
C PRO A 286 5.19 6.97 7.65
N ASP A 287 6.37 6.84 7.05
CA ASP A 287 6.92 7.79 6.09
C ASP A 287 6.91 7.22 4.67
N SER A 288 6.78 8.11 3.68
CA SER A 288 6.96 7.73 2.28
C SER A 288 8.40 7.32 2.04
N VAL A 289 8.62 6.06 1.66
CA VAL A 289 9.97 5.56 1.33
C VAL A 289 10.28 5.88 -0.12
N GLU A 290 11.35 6.65 -0.34
CA GLU A 290 11.87 6.93 -1.68
C GLU A 290 12.69 5.74 -2.19
N TYR A 291 12.44 5.34 -3.44
CA TYR A 291 13.11 4.24 -4.10
C TYR A 291 14.07 4.75 -5.16
N THR A 292 15.25 4.13 -5.25
CA THR A 292 16.08 4.25 -6.45
C THR A 292 15.41 3.52 -7.61
N GLU A 293 15.81 3.84 -8.85
CA GLU A 293 15.32 3.11 -10.03
C GLU A 293 15.59 1.60 -9.91
N GLU A 294 16.77 1.21 -9.43
CA GLU A 294 17.15 -0.19 -9.23
C GLU A 294 16.26 -0.88 -8.19
N ALA A 295 16.07 -0.25 -7.02
CA ALA A 295 15.19 -0.79 -5.98
C ALA A 295 13.75 -0.92 -6.48
N PHE A 296 13.25 0.07 -7.24
CA PHE A 296 11.91 0.01 -7.78
C PHE A 296 11.75 -1.11 -8.81
N ARG A 297 12.75 -1.31 -9.68
CA ARG A 297 12.75 -2.42 -10.64
C ARG A 297 12.77 -3.76 -9.92
N SER A 298 13.56 -3.91 -8.86
CA SER A 298 13.58 -5.11 -8.01
C SER A 298 12.19 -5.38 -7.41
N TRP A 299 11.64 -4.41 -6.68
CA TRP A 299 10.30 -4.48 -6.09
C TRP A 299 9.23 -4.81 -7.14
N TYR A 300 9.24 -4.15 -8.29
CA TYR A 300 8.23 -4.38 -9.32
C TYR A 300 8.34 -5.78 -9.94
N LEU A 301 9.55 -6.35 -10.07
CA LEU A 301 9.70 -7.73 -10.51
C LEU A 301 9.08 -8.71 -9.52
N GLN A 302 9.30 -8.51 -8.22
CA GLN A 302 8.71 -9.35 -7.17
C GLN A 302 7.19 -9.19 -7.07
N PHE A 303 6.71 -7.95 -7.19
CA PHE A 303 5.28 -7.65 -7.30
C PHE A 303 4.62 -8.45 -8.44
N ARG A 304 5.24 -8.49 -9.62
CA ARG A 304 4.72 -9.26 -10.78
C ARG A 304 4.80 -10.78 -10.59
N LEU A 305 5.69 -11.27 -9.72
CA LEU A 305 5.76 -12.69 -9.40
C LEU A 305 4.60 -13.08 -8.48
N MET A 306 4.26 -12.25 -7.49
CA MET A 306 3.19 -12.56 -6.54
C MET A 306 1.78 -12.27 -7.06
N TRP A 307 1.63 -11.27 -7.94
CA TRP A 307 0.33 -10.76 -8.37
C TRP A 307 0.07 -11.00 -9.86
N HIS A 308 -1.18 -11.28 -10.20
CA HIS A 308 -1.62 -11.45 -11.59
C HIS A 308 -3.05 -10.93 -11.82
N PRO A 309 -3.42 -10.55 -13.05
CA PRO A 309 -4.80 -10.32 -13.45
C PRO A 309 -5.69 -11.53 -13.21
N LYS A 310 -6.96 -11.28 -12.88
CA LYS A 310 -7.96 -12.34 -12.89
C LYS A 310 -8.21 -12.79 -14.33
N LYS A 311 -8.17 -14.10 -14.57
CA LYS A 311 -8.38 -14.69 -15.89
C LYS A 311 -9.74 -14.26 -16.46
N GLY A 312 -9.73 -13.71 -17.68
CA GLY A 312 -10.94 -13.24 -18.37
C GLY A 312 -11.50 -11.90 -17.88
N ALA A 313 -10.80 -11.16 -17.00
CA ALA A 313 -11.24 -9.84 -16.55
C ALA A 313 -10.95 -8.75 -17.60
N GLU A 314 -12.00 -8.07 -18.05
CA GLU A 314 -11.90 -6.98 -19.03
C GLU A 314 -11.48 -5.64 -18.41
N ASP A 315 -11.66 -5.47 -17.10
CA ASP A 315 -11.43 -4.23 -16.35
C ASP A 315 -10.16 -4.27 -15.48
N THR A 316 -9.21 -5.13 -15.84
CA THR A 316 -7.94 -5.33 -15.10
C THR A 316 -7.17 -4.01 -14.90
N TYR A 317 -7.16 -3.14 -15.92
CA TYR A 317 -6.41 -1.89 -15.90
C TYR A 317 -7.33 -0.73 -16.22
N THR A 318 -7.42 0.23 -15.29
CA THR A 318 -8.15 1.48 -15.51
C THR A 318 -7.23 2.67 -15.33
N LEU A 319 -7.23 3.61 -16.29
CA LEU A 319 -6.51 4.86 -16.18
C LEU A 319 -7.47 6.00 -15.93
N GLN A 320 -7.24 6.73 -14.84
CA GLN A 320 -7.97 7.93 -14.49
C GLN A 320 -7.06 9.15 -14.65
N ILE A 321 -7.49 10.11 -15.46
CA ILE A 321 -6.81 11.40 -15.60
C ILE A 321 -7.32 12.32 -14.49
N LEU A 322 -6.40 12.84 -13.67
CA LEU A 322 -6.70 13.75 -12.56
C LEU A 322 -6.45 15.21 -12.96
N GLU A 323 -5.40 15.45 -13.75
CA GLU A 323 -5.11 16.74 -14.35
C GLU A 323 -4.41 16.54 -15.70
N LEU A 324 -4.78 17.32 -16.72
CA LEU A 324 -4.07 17.36 -18.00
C LEU A 324 -3.87 18.80 -18.45
N LYS A 325 -2.61 19.17 -18.65
CA LYS A 325 -2.16 20.44 -19.22
C LYS A 325 -1.40 20.17 -20.52
N PRO A 326 -1.09 21.20 -21.34
CA PRO A 326 -0.38 21.00 -22.61
C PRO A 326 0.96 20.25 -22.46
N ASP A 327 1.69 20.49 -21.36
CA ASP A 327 3.03 19.96 -21.09
C ASP A 327 3.10 19.09 -19.83
N SER A 328 1.99 18.87 -19.11
CA SER A 328 1.97 18.02 -17.92
C SER A 328 0.71 17.17 -17.80
N ILE A 329 0.82 16.04 -17.10
CA ILE A 329 -0.28 15.15 -16.79
C ILE A 329 -0.13 14.64 -15.36
N ILE A 330 -1.23 14.53 -14.63
CA ILE A 330 -1.31 13.80 -13.37
C ILE A 330 -2.43 12.78 -13.55
N ALA A 331 -2.12 11.51 -13.30
CA ALA A 331 -3.05 10.43 -13.52
C ALA A 331 -2.81 9.28 -12.54
N ARG A 332 -3.79 8.39 -12.43
CA ARG A 332 -3.73 7.19 -11.61
C ARG A 332 -4.09 5.97 -12.44
N VAL A 333 -3.28 4.93 -12.34
CA VAL A 333 -3.59 3.59 -12.85
C VAL A 333 -4.06 2.75 -11.69
N THR A 334 -5.22 2.12 -11.84
CA THR A 334 -5.69 1.09 -10.92
C THR A 334 -5.53 -0.26 -11.61
N MET A 335 -4.84 -1.19 -10.95
CA MET A 335 -4.69 -2.58 -11.39
C MET A 335 -5.50 -3.49 -10.47
N LYS A 336 -6.45 -4.25 -11.02
CA LYS A 336 -7.24 -5.23 -10.28
C LYS A 336 -6.56 -6.60 -10.37
N LEU A 337 -5.96 -7.04 -9.26
CA LEU A 337 -5.04 -8.17 -9.25
C LEU A 337 -5.39 -9.19 -8.15
N GLN A 338 -5.12 -10.45 -8.43
CA GLN A 338 -5.15 -11.56 -7.48
C GLN A 338 -3.73 -11.88 -7.02
N MET A 339 -3.59 -12.28 -5.76
CA MET A 339 -2.32 -12.77 -5.23
C MET A 339 -2.28 -14.30 -5.29
N GLY A 340 -1.09 -14.86 -5.49
CA GLY A 340 -0.92 -16.31 -5.57
C GLY A 340 -1.23 -16.83 -6.97
N ARG A 341 -1.81 -18.03 -7.08
CA ARG A 341 -2.17 -18.67 -8.37
C ARG A 341 -3.54 -19.34 -8.35
N LYS A 342 -4.30 -19.21 -7.25
CA LYS A 342 -5.68 -19.72 -7.15
C LYS A 342 -6.62 -18.86 -7.98
N GLU A 343 -7.45 -19.50 -8.79
CA GLU A 343 -8.39 -18.81 -9.68
C GLU A 343 -9.47 -18.01 -8.90
N ASP A 344 -9.81 -18.47 -7.69
CA ASP A 344 -10.82 -17.87 -6.80
C ASP A 344 -10.24 -16.93 -5.74
N ALA A 345 -8.95 -16.60 -5.82
CA ALA A 345 -8.33 -15.65 -4.90
C ALA A 345 -9.04 -14.27 -4.92
N PRO A 346 -9.15 -13.56 -3.79
CA PRO A 346 -9.73 -12.23 -3.75
C PRO A 346 -9.01 -11.25 -4.70
N VAL A 347 -9.78 -10.37 -5.32
CA VAL A 347 -9.24 -9.31 -6.19
C VAL A 347 -8.99 -8.05 -5.36
N HIS A 348 -7.79 -7.51 -5.49
CA HIS A 348 -7.35 -6.30 -4.82
C HIS A 348 -6.98 -5.20 -5.82
N ASP A 349 -7.24 -3.97 -5.44
CA ASP A 349 -6.98 -2.79 -6.26
C ASP A 349 -5.61 -2.22 -5.89
N TRP A 350 -4.73 -2.13 -6.88
CA TRP A 350 -3.40 -1.55 -6.74
C TRP A 350 -3.32 -0.24 -7.49
N ASN A 351 -3.15 0.86 -6.74
CA ASN A 351 -3.17 2.21 -7.29
C ASN A 351 -1.74 2.75 -7.48
N PHE A 352 -1.43 3.14 -8.72
CA PHE A 352 -0.18 3.78 -9.11
C PHE A 352 -0.51 5.20 -9.57
N LYS A 353 -0.19 6.19 -8.75
CA LYS A 353 -0.34 7.60 -9.11
C LYS A 353 0.95 8.06 -9.76
N PHE A 354 0.85 8.82 -10.84
CA PHE A 354 2.03 9.35 -11.51
C PHE A 354 1.79 10.76 -12.05
N SER A 355 2.88 11.51 -12.12
CA SER A 355 2.94 12.77 -12.86
C SER A 355 3.94 12.64 -14.02
N GLY A 356 3.57 13.19 -15.16
CA GLY A 356 4.38 13.20 -16.37
C GLY A 356 4.56 14.61 -16.89
N LYS A 357 5.73 14.88 -17.48
CA LYS A 357 6.05 16.16 -18.09
C LYS A 357 6.61 15.97 -19.49
N ASN A 358 6.17 16.80 -20.42
CA ASN A 358 6.70 16.86 -21.77
C ASN A 358 7.88 17.84 -21.80
N ILE A 359 9.09 17.29 -21.99
CA ILE A 359 10.32 18.07 -22.11
C ILE A 359 10.80 17.93 -23.55
N SER A 360 10.77 19.03 -24.30
CA SER A 360 11.25 19.09 -25.69
C SER A 360 10.64 18.03 -26.62
N GLY A 361 9.34 17.73 -26.46
CA GLY A 361 8.62 16.75 -27.28
C GLY A 361 8.66 15.31 -26.75
N THR A 362 9.36 15.05 -25.64
CA THR A 362 9.44 13.73 -25.01
C THR A 362 8.72 13.74 -23.66
N TRP A 363 7.76 12.84 -23.47
CA TRP A 363 7.09 12.63 -22.19
C TRP A 363 7.98 11.80 -21.26
N ASN A 364 8.18 12.29 -20.03
CA ASN A 364 8.94 11.61 -18.98
C ASN A 364 8.09 11.51 -17.71
N PHE A 365 8.27 10.45 -16.92
CA PHE A 365 7.74 10.41 -15.56
C PHE A 365 8.54 11.37 -14.67
N GLU A 366 7.84 12.30 -14.03
CA GLU A 366 8.42 13.18 -13.01
C GLU A 366 8.26 12.55 -11.63
N ARG A 367 7.12 11.92 -11.37
CA ARG A 367 6.90 11.14 -10.16
C ARG A 367 6.05 9.90 -10.38
N ILE A 368 6.38 8.83 -9.66
CA ILE A 368 5.57 7.62 -9.52
C ILE A 368 5.38 7.35 -8.02
N GLU A 369 4.14 7.15 -7.60
CA GLU A 369 3.76 6.84 -6.23
C GLU A 369 2.91 5.56 -6.24
N VAL A 370 3.44 4.47 -5.68
CA VAL A 370 2.67 3.23 -5.46
C VAL A 370 1.94 3.37 -4.14
N LEU A 371 0.62 3.47 -4.23
CA LEU A 371 -0.24 3.73 -3.08
C LEU A 371 -0.52 2.44 -2.31
N CYS A 372 -0.78 2.60 -1.02
CA CYS A 372 -1.05 1.46 -0.16
C CYS A 372 -2.42 0.84 -0.45
N ASN A 373 -2.52 -0.48 -0.35
CA ASN A 373 -3.81 -1.16 -0.26
C ASN A 373 -4.18 -1.39 1.22
N PRO A 374 -5.25 -0.76 1.74
CA PRO A 374 -5.62 -0.87 3.16
C PRO A 374 -6.20 -2.25 3.53
N THR A 375 -6.55 -3.07 2.56
CA THR A 375 -7.15 -4.41 2.77
C THR A 375 -6.13 -5.54 2.78
N VAL A 376 -4.88 -5.27 2.40
CA VAL A 376 -3.83 -6.28 2.25
C VAL A 376 -2.80 -6.10 3.36
N GLU A 377 -2.53 -7.16 4.12
CA GLU A 377 -1.36 -7.26 5.00
C GLU A 377 -0.20 -7.85 4.19
N TYR A 378 0.73 -7.01 3.72
CA TYR A 378 1.67 -7.40 2.66
C TYR A 378 2.55 -8.57 3.07
N LYS A 379 3.10 -8.54 4.28
CA LYS A 379 3.98 -9.60 4.77
C LYS A 379 3.23 -10.91 4.99
N ASP A 380 2.06 -10.84 5.60
CA ASP A 380 1.23 -12.01 5.88
C ASP A 380 0.73 -12.68 4.60
N GLN A 381 0.24 -11.88 3.66
CA GLN A 381 -0.24 -12.38 2.37
C GLN A 381 0.92 -12.95 1.53
N SER A 382 2.10 -12.33 1.58
CA SER A 382 3.29 -12.86 0.91
C SER A 382 3.66 -14.24 1.44
N LEU A 383 3.73 -14.42 2.76
CA LEU A 383 4.00 -15.72 3.37
C LEU A 383 2.92 -16.75 3.03
N ASN A 384 1.65 -16.34 3.03
CA ASN A 384 0.53 -17.23 2.75
C ASN A 384 0.58 -17.84 1.34
N PHE A 385 1.04 -17.06 0.35
CA PHE A 385 1.01 -17.45 -1.07
C PHE A 385 2.36 -17.88 -1.65
N ILE A 386 3.50 -17.55 -1.02
CA ILE A 386 4.83 -17.78 -1.62
C ILE A 386 5.07 -19.26 -1.99
N ARG A 387 4.65 -20.20 -1.13
CA ARG A 387 4.77 -21.65 -1.39
C ARG A 387 4.08 -22.08 -2.69
N GLU A 388 2.91 -21.51 -2.95
CA GLU A 388 2.09 -21.83 -4.12
C GLU A 388 2.70 -21.21 -5.38
N VAL A 389 3.16 -19.96 -5.27
CA VAL A 389 3.82 -19.25 -6.37
C VAL A 389 5.10 -19.98 -6.80
N VAL A 390 5.94 -20.38 -5.84
CA VAL A 390 7.18 -21.16 -6.05
C VAL A 390 6.88 -22.50 -6.72
N ALA A 391 5.96 -23.29 -6.15
CA ALA A 391 5.63 -24.61 -6.67
C ALA A 391 4.97 -24.56 -8.06
N ARG A 392 4.15 -23.53 -8.32
CA ARG A 392 3.54 -23.35 -9.64
C ARG A 392 4.55 -22.93 -10.69
N LYS A 393 5.46 -22.02 -10.35
CA LYS A 393 6.56 -21.59 -11.23
C LYS A 393 7.46 -22.77 -11.61
N PHE A 394 7.75 -23.67 -10.66
CA PHE A 394 8.40 -24.95 -10.94
C PHE A 394 7.63 -25.78 -11.98
N GLY A 395 6.32 -25.96 -11.80
CA GLY A 395 5.50 -26.74 -12.74
C GLY A 395 5.38 -26.12 -14.14
N ASP A 396 5.28 -24.80 -14.24
CA ASP A 396 5.15 -24.09 -15.51
C ASP A 396 6.48 -24.10 -16.29
N ASP A 397 7.62 -23.86 -15.62
CA ASP A 397 8.96 -23.95 -16.24
C ASP A 397 9.24 -25.36 -16.81
N LEU A 398 8.72 -26.41 -16.15
CA LEU A 398 8.82 -27.79 -16.61
C LEU A 398 7.97 -28.08 -17.85
N LYS A 399 6.75 -27.52 -17.92
CA LYS A 399 5.86 -27.69 -19.09
C LYS A 399 6.46 -27.08 -20.35
N GLU A 400 6.99 -25.85 -20.25
CA GLU A 400 7.56 -25.12 -21.38
C GLU A 400 8.77 -25.86 -22.01
N ARG A 401 9.50 -26.63 -21.20
CA ARG A 401 10.74 -27.31 -21.60
C ARG A 401 10.57 -28.74 -22.14
N ASN A 402 9.33 -29.21 -22.32
CA ASN A 402 8.92 -30.43 -23.04
C ASN A 402 9.95 -31.60 -23.09
N ASN A 403 10.03 -32.37 -21.98
CA ASN A 403 11.08 -33.36 -21.59
C ASN A 403 12.33 -32.70 -21.00
N THR A 404 12.29 -32.52 -19.68
CA THR A 404 13.20 -31.66 -18.94
C THR A 404 14.34 -32.45 -18.28
N GLU A 405 15.57 -31.92 -18.37
CA GLU A 405 16.74 -32.35 -17.60
C GLU A 405 16.67 -31.76 -16.17
N TRP A 406 17.20 -32.47 -15.16
CA TRP A 406 17.08 -32.11 -13.73
C TRP A 406 17.49 -30.65 -13.43
N TYR A 407 18.55 -30.12 -14.04
CA TYR A 407 19.00 -28.73 -13.78
C TYR A 407 17.96 -27.66 -14.17
N SER A 408 17.07 -27.95 -15.12
CA SER A 408 16.00 -27.03 -15.49
C SER A 408 14.97 -26.86 -14.37
N THR A 409 14.95 -27.79 -13.41
CA THR A 409 14.04 -27.79 -12.27
C THR A 409 14.50 -26.93 -11.11
N VAL A 410 15.75 -26.47 -11.09
CA VAL A 410 16.25 -25.52 -10.08
C VAL A 410 16.40 -24.10 -10.64
N ALA A 411 16.31 -23.94 -11.96
CA ALA A 411 16.46 -22.64 -12.62
C ALA A 411 15.41 -21.61 -12.16
N PHE A 412 14.20 -22.08 -11.84
CA PHE A 412 13.10 -21.26 -11.35
C PHE A 412 13.42 -20.54 -10.04
N ILE A 413 14.32 -21.08 -9.22
CA ILE A 413 14.75 -20.50 -7.93
C ILE A 413 15.38 -19.13 -8.10
N LYS A 414 16.00 -18.85 -9.27
CA LYS A 414 16.62 -17.55 -9.54
C LYS A 414 15.64 -16.38 -9.34
N ASP A 415 14.38 -16.57 -9.72
CA ASP A 415 13.32 -15.56 -9.58
C ASP A 415 13.00 -15.24 -8.10
N PHE A 416 13.35 -16.16 -7.19
CA PHE A 416 13.06 -16.10 -5.76
C PHE A 416 14.31 -15.86 -4.89
N THR A 417 15.47 -15.53 -5.47
CA THR A 417 16.72 -15.32 -4.71
C THR A 417 17.21 -13.89 -4.84
N LYS A 418 17.78 -13.35 -3.76
CA LYS A 418 18.37 -12.01 -3.78
C LYS A 418 19.80 -12.08 -4.32
N HIS A 419 20.06 -11.38 -5.43
CA HIS A 419 21.37 -11.34 -6.10
C HIS A 419 21.94 -12.72 -6.52
N ASN A 420 21.09 -13.73 -6.74
CA ASN A 420 21.51 -15.12 -7.03
C ASN A 420 22.39 -15.77 -5.94
N ASN A 421 22.42 -15.21 -4.73
CA ASN A 421 23.13 -15.81 -3.60
C ASN A 421 22.17 -16.74 -2.87
N PHE A 422 22.36 -18.06 -2.98
CA PHE A 422 21.63 -19.01 -2.16
C PHE A 422 22.48 -20.25 -1.89
N GLU A 423 22.25 -20.87 -0.73
CA GLU A 423 22.89 -22.13 -0.35
C GLU A 423 21.95 -23.28 -0.66
N MET A 424 22.47 -24.34 -1.31
CA MET A 424 21.68 -25.53 -1.59
C MET A 424 22.26 -26.74 -0.87
N THR A 425 21.37 -27.58 -0.34
CA THR A 425 21.72 -28.92 0.11
C THR A 425 21.05 -29.95 -0.80
N ASP A 426 21.82 -30.90 -1.30
CA ASP A 426 21.36 -31.94 -2.23
C ASP A 426 21.77 -33.33 -1.74
N CYS A 427 20.96 -34.34 -2.07
CA CYS A 427 21.29 -35.73 -1.75
C CYS A 427 22.20 -36.33 -2.82
N ILE A 428 23.43 -36.67 -2.41
CA ILE A 428 24.43 -37.34 -3.26
C ILE A 428 24.80 -38.66 -2.60
N LYS A 429 24.49 -39.79 -3.25
CA LYS A 429 24.77 -41.14 -2.72
C LYS A 429 24.26 -41.30 -1.28
N ASP A 430 22.98 -40.99 -1.06
CA ASP A 430 22.31 -41.04 0.25
C ASP A 430 22.92 -40.13 1.34
N THR A 431 23.74 -39.14 0.95
CA THR A 431 24.37 -38.18 1.87
C THR A 431 24.05 -36.76 1.43
N VAL A 432 23.59 -35.91 2.36
CA VAL A 432 23.27 -34.50 2.07
C VAL A 432 24.56 -33.66 2.10
N GLN A 433 24.83 -32.91 1.03
CA GLN A 433 26.00 -32.02 0.91
C GLN A 433 25.60 -30.60 0.52
N LYS A 434 26.36 -29.60 1.00
CA LYS A 434 26.19 -28.19 0.61
C LYS A 434 26.89 -27.93 -0.73
N ILE A 435 26.16 -27.39 -1.70
CA ILE A 435 26.65 -27.08 -3.05
C ILE A 435 26.12 -25.72 -3.53
N THR A 436 26.80 -25.11 -4.50
CA THR A 436 26.31 -23.89 -5.17
C THR A 436 25.44 -24.22 -6.38
N LEU A 437 24.66 -23.24 -6.88
CA LEU A 437 23.91 -23.40 -8.13
C LEU A 437 24.83 -23.73 -9.31
N TYR A 438 26.05 -23.16 -9.33
CA TYR A 438 27.02 -23.43 -10.39
C TYR A 438 27.59 -24.85 -10.29
N ASP A 439 27.87 -25.33 -9.08
CA ASP A 439 28.34 -26.70 -8.86
C ASP A 439 27.26 -27.71 -9.26
N LEU A 440 26.00 -27.42 -8.95
CA LEU A 440 24.86 -28.23 -9.40
C LEU A 440 24.74 -28.21 -10.93
N PHE A 441 24.77 -27.02 -11.55
CA PHE A 441 24.69 -26.89 -13.01
C PHE A 441 25.79 -27.70 -13.72
N LYS A 442 27.03 -27.67 -13.20
CA LYS A 442 28.14 -28.47 -13.72
C LYS A 442 27.95 -29.96 -13.54
N LYS A 443 27.58 -30.39 -12.33
CA LYS A 443 27.31 -31.79 -12.00
C LYS A 443 26.24 -32.37 -12.93
N ASP A 444 25.16 -31.62 -13.15
CA ASP A 444 24.03 -32.06 -13.96
C ASP A 444 24.35 -32.08 -15.47
N GLN A 445 25.22 -31.18 -15.95
CA GLN A 445 25.70 -31.21 -17.32
C GLN A 445 26.54 -32.47 -17.61
N GLU A 446 27.15 -33.05 -16.58
CA GLU A 446 28.01 -34.24 -16.67
C GLU A 446 27.25 -35.56 -16.43
N ASP A 447 26.00 -35.53 -15.93
CA ASP A 447 25.20 -36.72 -15.59
C ASP A 447 24.26 -37.13 -16.76
N VAL A 448 24.40 -38.37 -17.23
CA VAL A 448 23.89 -38.82 -18.55
C VAL A 448 22.46 -39.38 -18.50
N HIS A 449 21.86 -39.49 -17.32
CA HIS A 449 20.49 -40.03 -17.16
C HIS A 449 19.56 -38.99 -16.54
N GLY A 450 18.83 -38.26 -17.38
CA GLY A 450 17.88 -37.24 -16.96
C GLY A 450 16.76 -37.77 -16.06
N ILE A 451 16.24 -36.91 -15.19
CA ILE A 451 15.08 -37.18 -14.33
C ILE A 451 13.90 -36.36 -14.84
N LYS A 452 12.76 -37.01 -15.07
CA LYS A 452 11.50 -36.37 -15.46
C LYS A 452 10.56 -36.26 -14.27
N PHE A 453 10.35 -35.04 -13.76
CA PHE A 453 9.31 -34.77 -12.78
C PHE A 453 7.92 -34.86 -13.42
N THR A 454 7.02 -35.60 -12.79
CA THR A 454 5.65 -35.82 -13.29
C THR A 454 4.62 -35.04 -12.48
N LYS A 455 4.89 -34.82 -11.20
CA LYS A 455 3.92 -34.27 -10.24
C LYS A 455 4.58 -33.41 -9.17
N TYR A 456 3.79 -32.52 -8.58
CA TYR A 456 4.14 -31.82 -7.35
C TYR A 456 2.97 -31.77 -6.36
N TYR A 457 3.30 -31.68 -5.08
CA TYR A 457 2.37 -31.59 -3.97
C TYR A 457 2.86 -30.52 -2.99
N ILE A 458 2.00 -29.56 -2.69
CA ILE A 458 2.28 -28.52 -1.70
C ILE A 458 1.72 -29.00 -0.36
N GLU A 459 2.56 -29.11 0.66
CA GLU A 459 2.10 -29.52 1.98
C GLU A 459 1.25 -28.42 2.61
N GLU A 460 0.09 -28.80 3.16
CA GLU A 460 -0.72 -27.90 3.98
C GLU A 460 -0.08 -27.75 5.36
N GLU A 461 0.90 -26.86 5.45
CA GLU A 461 1.49 -26.46 6.73
C GLU A 461 0.66 -25.35 7.38
N ASN A 462 0.62 -25.36 8.71
CA ASN A 462 0.10 -24.25 9.50
C ASN A 462 1.00 -23.03 9.30
N ILE A 463 0.47 -22.00 8.65
CA ILE A 463 1.18 -20.73 8.47
C ILE A 463 1.00 -19.89 9.73
N GLU A 464 2.11 -19.40 10.27
CA GLU A 464 2.11 -18.52 11.44
C GLU A 464 1.75 -17.08 11.03
N PHE A 465 0.79 -16.50 11.75
CA PHE A 465 0.38 -15.10 11.62
C PHE A 465 0.43 -14.41 13.00
N PRO A 466 0.94 -13.17 13.11
CA PRO A 466 1.56 -12.36 12.04
C PRO A 466 2.85 -12.99 11.53
N ALA A 467 3.14 -12.81 10.24
CA ALA A 467 4.20 -13.53 9.57
C ALA A 467 5.60 -13.13 10.13
N PRO A 468 6.46 -14.11 10.48
CA PRO A 468 7.80 -13.87 10.99
C PRO A 468 8.76 -13.36 9.90
N ASP A 469 9.88 -12.72 10.26
CA ASP A 469 10.87 -12.27 9.25
C ASP A 469 11.53 -13.43 8.49
N THR A 470 11.51 -14.63 9.05
CA THR A 470 12.02 -15.85 8.43
C THR A 470 11.02 -16.97 8.61
N ALA A 471 10.83 -17.79 7.59
CA ALA A 471 9.97 -18.96 7.64
C ALA A 471 10.58 -20.10 6.81
N THR A 472 10.05 -21.31 6.98
CA THR A 472 10.41 -22.46 6.15
C THR A 472 9.12 -23.04 5.60
N PHE A 473 9.13 -23.44 4.33
CA PHE A 473 8.03 -24.23 3.76
C PHE A 473 8.57 -25.42 2.98
N ARG A 474 7.70 -26.40 2.77
CA ARG A 474 8.03 -27.63 2.06
C ARG A 474 7.04 -27.93 0.93
N PHE A 475 7.55 -28.56 -0.11
CA PHE A 475 6.70 -29.24 -1.09
C PHE A 475 7.39 -30.50 -1.59
N LYS A 476 6.60 -31.46 -2.08
CA LYS A 476 7.07 -32.74 -2.59
C LYS A 476 6.92 -32.81 -4.10
N THR A 477 7.82 -33.52 -4.76
CA THR A 477 7.72 -33.80 -6.20
C THR A 477 7.85 -35.29 -6.46
N ALA A 478 7.19 -35.75 -7.53
CA ALA A 478 7.30 -37.11 -8.03
C ALA A 478 8.11 -37.09 -9.32
N SER A 479 9.05 -38.02 -9.47
CA SER A 479 9.92 -38.13 -10.63
C SER A 479 10.04 -39.56 -11.15
N LYS A 480 10.49 -39.69 -12.39
CA LYS A 480 10.85 -40.97 -13.02
C LYS A 480 12.09 -40.79 -13.91
N PRO A 481 12.85 -41.86 -14.22
CA PRO A 481 13.92 -41.76 -15.21
C PRO A 481 13.40 -41.24 -16.56
N ALA A 482 14.15 -40.35 -17.22
CA ALA A 482 13.76 -39.76 -18.50
C ALA A 482 13.61 -40.82 -19.62
N ASP A 483 14.47 -41.84 -19.59
CA ASP A 483 14.49 -42.98 -20.54
C ASP A 483 13.71 -44.21 -20.03
N ALA A 484 12.84 -44.04 -19.03
CA ALA A 484 12.09 -45.14 -18.44
C ALA A 484 11.26 -45.89 -19.51
N SER A 485 11.51 -47.19 -19.67
CA SER A 485 10.64 -48.08 -20.44
C SER A 485 9.25 -48.16 -19.78
N ALA A 486 8.23 -48.64 -20.51
CA ALA A 486 6.86 -48.79 -20.00
C ALA A 486 6.76 -49.63 -18.71
N ASP A 487 7.80 -50.39 -18.37
CA ASP A 487 7.89 -51.28 -17.21
C ASP A 487 8.60 -50.63 -15.99
N GLN A 488 9.22 -49.44 -16.15
CA GLN A 488 9.81 -48.65 -15.06
C GLN A 488 8.81 -47.59 -14.55
N THR A 489 7.71 -48.06 -13.95
CA THR A 489 6.57 -47.21 -13.57
C THR A 489 6.62 -46.65 -12.15
N GLU A 490 7.60 -47.03 -11.31
CA GLU A 490 7.66 -46.55 -9.93
C GLU A 490 8.17 -45.10 -9.86
N GLU A 491 7.27 -44.18 -9.53
CA GLU A 491 7.62 -42.78 -9.25
C GLU A 491 8.41 -42.68 -7.93
N LYS A 492 9.43 -41.84 -7.95
CA LYS A 492 10.25 -41.50 -6.78
C LYS A 492 9.83 -40.15 -6.22
N GLU A 493 9.74 -40.06 -4.91
CA GLU A 493 9.44 -38.84 -4.16
C GLU A 493 10.71 -38.11 -3.80
N HIS A 494 10.69 -36.78 -3.97
CA HIS A 494 11.70 -35.85 -3.46
C HIS A 494 11.00 -34.79 -2.60
N GLU A 495 11.45 -34.63 -1.36
CA GLU A 495 10.99 -33.56 -0.48
C GLU A 495 11.90 -32.34 -0.64
N TRP A 496 11.30 -31.18 -0.89
CA TRP A 496 11.99 -29.91 -1.02
C TRP A 496 11.71 -29.06 0.20
N THR A 497 12.75 -28.44 0.75
CA THR A 497 12.66 -27.50 1.88
C THR A 497 13.23 -26.15 1.46
N PHE A 498 12.52 -25.07 1.79
CA PHE A 498 12.92 -23.70 1.45
C PHE A 498 12.93 -22.83 2.69
N ASP A 499 14.09 -22.29 3.04
CA ASP A 499 14.20 -21.26 4.06
C ASP A 499 14.08 -19.90 3.39
N ILE A 500 13.10 -19.12 3.80
CA ILE A 500 12.77 -17.82 3.25
C ILE A 500 12.95 -16.70 4.26
N LYS A 501 13.26 -15.51 3.76
CA LYS A 501 13.43 -14.29 4.55
C LYS A 501 12.75 -13.09 3.90
N TRP A 502 12.06 -12.31 4.72
CA TRP A 502 11.40 -11.08 4.33
C TRP A 502 12.40 -9.99 3.96
N ASP A 503 12.17 -9.38 2.80
CA ASP A 503 12.81 -8.13 2.40
C ASP A 503 11.79 -7.00 2.42
N GLN A 504 12.03 -6.00 3.27
CA GLN A 504 11.12 -4.88 3.45
C GLN A 504 11.07 -3.94 2.23
N MET A 505 12.16 -3.80 1.47
CA MET A 505 12.21 -2.93 0.29
C MET A 505 11.47 -3.57 -0.88
N ASP A 506 11.67 -4.86 -1.11
CA ASP A 506 10.98 -5.58 -2.18
C ASP A 506 9.59 -6.07 -1.77
N GLN A 507 9.26 -6.01 -0.47
CA GLN A 507 8.02 -6.50 0.12
C GLN A 507 7.74 -7.96 -0.27
N PHE A 508 8.78 -8.78 -0.15
CA PHE A 508 8.82 -10.13 -0.69
C PHE A 508 9.67 -11.06 0.18
N TYR A 509 9.31 -12.35 0.22
CA TYR A 509 10.12 -13.38 0.85
C TYR A 509 11.08 -14.01 -0.15
N TYR A 510 12.38 -13.76 0.02
CA TYR A 510 13.42 -14.42 -0.76
C TYR A 510 13.81 -15.75 -0.16
N ILE A 511 14.10 -16.73 -1.01
CA ILE A 511 14.74 -18.00 -0.64
C ILE A 511 16.21 -17.73 -0.34
N GLU A 512 16.62 -17.96 0.91
CA GLU A 512 18.04 -17.90 1.32
C GLU A 512 18.70 -19.28 1.20
N LYS A 513 17.94 -20.35 1.48
CA LYS A 513 18.44 -21.73 1.42
C LYS A 513 17.40 -22.68 0.85
N MET A 514 17.88 -23.70 0.15
CA MET A 514 17.05 -24.79 -0.37
C MET A 514 17.67 -26.14 -0.02
N GLY A 515 16.83 -27.14 0.26
CA GLY A 515 17.23 -28.53 0.43
C GLY A 515 16.40 -29.47 -0.42
N ILE A 516 17.06 -30.45 -1.04
CA ILE A 516 16.41 -31.57 -1.72
C ILE A 516 16.75 -32.85 -0.95
N GLY A 517 15.73 -33.49 -0.39
CA GLY A 517 15.86 -34.74 0.33
C GLY A 517 16.19 -35.93 -0.56
N CYS A 518 16.74 -36.99 0.03
CA CYS A 518 17.02 -38.24 -0.68
C CYS A 518 15.75 -38.93 -1.19
N GLU A 519 15.91 -39.62 -2.32
CA GLU A 519 14.82 -40.29 -3.02
C GLU A 519 14.14 -41.33 -2.13
N LYS A 520 12.81 -41.33 -2.11
CA LYS A 520 12.02 -42.39 -1.45
C LYS A 520 10.95 -42.89 -2.40
N LYS A 521 10.39 -44.07 -2.11
CA LYS A 521 9.25 -44.60 -2.88
C LYS A 521 8.06 -43.64 -2.72
N TRP A 522 7.46 -43.22 -3.83
CA TRP A 522 6.26 -42.36 -3.79
C TRP A 522 5.14 -43.09 -3.05
N SER A 523 4.66 -42.49 -1.96
CA SER A 523 3.65 -43.10 -1.09
C SER A 523 2.47 -42.17 -0.78
N PHE A 524 2.46 -40.97 -1.35
CA PHE A 524 1.48 -39.94 -1.03
C PHE A 524 0.15 -40.12 -1.76
N MET A 525 -0.97 -40.07 -1.00
CA MET A 525 -2.36 -40.27 -1.48
C MET A 525 -3.26 -39.01 -1.41
N GLY A 526 -2.71 -37.82 -1.16
CA GLY A 526 -3.49 -36.57 -1.14
C GLY A 526 -3.74 -35.95 -2.53
N THR A 527 -4.18 -34.68 -2.56
CA THR A 527 -4.45 -33.95 -3.81
C THR A 527 -3.13 -33.55 -4.49
N VAL A 528 -2.82 -34.17 -5.64
CA VAL A 528 -1.57 -33.96 -6.37
C VAL A 528 -1.80 -33.18 -7.66
N GLN A 529 -0.88 -32.28 -8.01
CA GLN A 529 -0.91 -31.54 -9.27
C GLN A 529 -0.07 -32.28 -10.33
N ASN A 530 -0.68 -32.60 -11.48
CA ASN A 530 0.04 -33.19 -12.61
C ASN A 530 0.71 -32.08 -13.43
N ILE A 531 2.00 -32.24 -13.69
CA ILE A 531 2.80 -31.25 -14.43
C ILE A 531 2.46 -31.30 -15.92
N PHE A 532 2.45 -32.50 -16.48
CA PHE A 532 1.94 -32.73 -17.83
C PHE A 532 0.49 -33.20 -17.65
N GLY A 533 -0.48 -32.42 -18.13
CA GLY A 533 -1.90 -32.72 -17.94
C GLY A 533 -2.27 -34.15 -18.37
N ARG A 534 -3.44 -34.62 -17.92
CA ARG A 534 -4.18 -35.59 -18.71
C ARG A 534 -4.97 -34.86 -19.78
#